data_AF-A0A927LG83-F1
#
_entry.id   AF-A0A927LG83-F1
#
_cell.length_a   1.000
_cell.length_b   1.000
_cell.length_c   1.000
_cell.angle_alpha   90.00
_cell.angle_beta   90.00
_cell.angle_gamma   90.00
#
_symmetry.space_group_name_H-M   'P 1'
#
loop_
_entity.id
_entity.type
_entity.pdbx_description
1 polymer ?
#
loop_
_entity_poly.entity_id
_entity_poly.type
_entity_poly.pdbx_seq_one_letter_code
_entity_poly.pdbx_strand_id
1 'polypeptide(L)' 'MLSQTNLTQAEKYFKNAIELRLSMDIDLAIAKLNLAGVAMTRRRKLEATNLLNEAKKLDKQGILTDQIKMMKDQMKKM' A
#
# COMPACT_ATOMS: atom_id res chain seq x y z
N MET A 1 -35.24 15.58 -17.28
CA MET A 1 -33.96 15.24 -17.93
C MET A 1 -32.83 15.23 -16.89
N LEU A 2 -32.87 14.33 -15.91
CA LEU A 2 -31.79 14.15 -14.91
C LEU A 2 -30.75 13.11 -15.36
N SER A 3 -31.01 12.42 -16.47
CA SER A 3 -30.21 11.34 -17.05
C SER A 3 -28.99 11.80 -17.86
N GLN A 4 -28.77 13.11 -18.02
CA GLN A 4 -27.55 13.67 -18.63
C GLN A 4 -26.63 14.39 -17.64
N THR A 5 -26.97 14.41 -16.35
CA THR A 5 -26.36 15.35 -15.38
C THR A 5 -25.05 14.88 -14.76
N ASN A 6 -24.53 13.68 -15.04
CA ASN A 6 -23.34 13.21 -14.32
C ASN A 6 -22.48 12.15 -15.03
N LEU A 7 -22.51 12.08 -16.37
CA LEU A 7 -21.69 11.13 -17.12
C LEU A 7 -20.17 11.32 -16.85
N THR A 8 -19.71 12.56 -16.73
CA THR A 8 -18.32 12.89 -16.34
C THR A 8 -17.97 12.40 -14.93
N GLN A 9 -18.93 12.48 -14.01
CA GLN A 9 -18.75 12.03 -12.64
C GLN A 9 -18.78 10.49 -12.55
N ALA A 10 -19.66 9.85 -13.31
CA ALA A 10 -19.69 8.40 -13.47
C ALA A 10 -18.37 7.88 -14.07
N GLU A 11 -17.84 8.53 -15.10
CA GLU A 11 -16.54 8.20 -15.70
C GLU A 11 -15.41 8.27 -14.67
N LYS A 12 -15.39 9.29 -13.80
CA LYS A 12 -14.42 9.41 -12.70
C LYS A 12 -14.54 8.25 -11.71
N TYR A 13 -15.76 7.86 -11.33
CA TYR A 13 -15.97 6.70 -10.44
C TYR A 13 -15.56 5.38 -11.10
N PHE A 14 -15.83 5.19 -12.38
CA PHE A 14 -15.40 3.99 -13.12
C PHE A 14 -13.88 3.92 -13.25
N LYS A 15 -13.20 5.04 -13.55
CA LYS A 15 -11.73 5.11 -13.59
C LYS A 15 -11.11 4.77 -12.23
N ASN A 16 -11.64 5.34 -11.14
CA ASN A 16 -11.18 5.02 -9.79
C ASN A 16 -11.43 3.55 -9.41
N ALA A 17 -12.60 2.99 -9.78
CA ALA A 17 -12.92 1.59 -9.52
C ALA A 17 -12.00 0.63 -10.30
N ILE A 18 -11.62 1.01 -11.52
CA ILE A 18 -10.64 0.27 -12.34
C ILE A 18 -9.24 0.37 -11.72
N GLU A 19 -8.80 1.55 -11.30
CA GLU A 19 -7.51 1.72 -10.60
C GLU A 19 -7.44 0.91 -9.30
N LEU A 20 -8.49 0.96 -8.48
CA LEU A 20 -8.58 0.17 -7.23
C LEU A 20 -8.54 -1.33 -7.51
N ARG A 21 -9.19 -1.81 -8.58
CA ARG A 21 -9.22 -3.25 -8.93
C ARG A 21 -7.95 -3.72 -9.65
N LEU A 22 -7.21 -2.84 -10.32
CA LEU A 22 -5.95 -3.14 -11.01
C LEU A 22 -4.72 -3.07 -10.10
N SER A 23 -4.84 -2.49 -8.91
CA SER A 23 -3.71 -2.27 -8.01
C SER A 23 -3.45 -3.43 -7.05
N MET A 24 -3.64 -4.69 -7.47
CA MET A 24 -3.34 -5.86 -6.62
C MET A 24 -1.92 -5.83 -6.02
N ASP A 25 -0.95 -5.25 -6.74
CA ASP A 25 0.41 -5.04 -6.23
C ASP A 25 0.41 -4.06 -5.03
N ILE A 26 -0.36 -2.96 -5.07
CA ILE A 26 -0.44 -2.01 -3.95
C ILE A 26 -1.14 -2.64 -2.75
N ASP A 27 -2.22 -3.38 -2.97
CA ASP A 27 -2.94 -4.04 -1.89
C ASP A 27 -2.05 -5.08 -1.20
N LEU A 28 -1.27 -5.82 -1.98
CA LEU A 28 -0.27 -6.75 -1.47
C LEU A 28 0.88 -6.01 -0.76
N ALA A 29 1.30 -4.85 -1.26
CA ALA A 29 2.31 -4.01 -0.62
C ALA A 29 1.84 -3.53 0.77
N ILE A 30 0.58 -3.08 0.88
CA ILE A 30 -0.06 -2.67 2.13
C ILE A 30 -0.14 -3.86 3.10
N ALA A 31 -0.56 -5.03 2.63
CA ALA A 31 -0.63 -6.23 3.46
C ALA A 31 0.75 -6.60 4.03
N LYS A 32 1.80 -6.59 3.19
CA LYS A 32 3.18 -6.88 3.62
C LYS A 32 3.74 -5.83 4.58
N LEU A 33 3.44 -4.55 4.36
CA LEU A 33 3.78 -3.46 5.27
C LEU A 33 3.17 -3.68 6.66
N ASN A 34 1.88 -4.02 6.72
CA ASN A 34 1.19 -4.30 7.98
C ASN A 34 1.75 -5.56 8.68
N LEU A 35 2.04 -6.62 7.91
CA LEU A 35 2.68 -7.82 8.45
C LEU A 35 4.08 -7.52 9.00
N ALA A 36 4.85 -6.63 8.37
CA ALA A 36 6.13 -6.18 8.91
C ALA A 36 5.94 -5.48 10.27
N GLY A 37 4.85 -4.72 10.45
CA GLY A 37 4.51 -4.09 11.73
C GLY A 37 4.22 -5.12 12.81
N VAL A 38 3.45 -6.17 12.49
CA VAL A 38 3.19 -7.29 13.41
C VAL A 38 4.46 -8.10 13.70
N ALA A 39 5.36 -8.28 12.73
CA ALA A 39 6.64 -8.92 12.96
C ALA A 39 7.53 -8.10 13.91
N MET A 40 7.54 -6.76 13.79
CA MET A 40 8.24 -5.87 14.70
C MET A 40 7.73 -5.97 16.14
N THR A 41 6.41 -5.97 16.37
CA THR A 41 5.86 -6.09 17.75
C THR A 41 6.24 -7.42 18.42
N ARG A 42 6.47 -8.47 17.62
CA ARG A 42 6.96 -9.77 18.08
C ARG A 42 8.49 -9.90 18.09
N ARG A 43 9.24 -8.80 17.93
CA ARG A 43 10.72 -8.77 17.87
C ARG A 43 11.35 -9.63 16.77
N ARG A 44 10.62 -9.88 15.67
CA ARG A 44 11.10 -10.67 14.52
C ARG A 44 11.73 -9.77 13.45
N LYS A 45 12.95 -9.26 13.72
CA LYS A 45 13.63 -8.24 12.90
C LYS A 45 13.93 -8.70 11.47
N LEU A 46 14.34 -9.96 11.27
CA LEU A 46 14.63 -10.50 9.95
C LEU A 46 13.36 -10.59 9.08
N GLU A 47 12.28 -11.12 9.64
CA GLU A 47 10.97 -11.24 8.96
C GLU A 47 10.42 -9.86 8.59
N ALA A 48 10.45 -8.90 9.52
CA ALA A 48 10.04 -7.53 9.24
C ALA A 48 10.87 -6.89 8.11
N THR A 49 12.18 -7.13 8.07
CA THR A 49 13.07 -6.59 7.02
C THR A 49 12.68 -7.14 5.64
N ASN A 50 12.44 -8.45 5.56
CA ASN A 50 12.06 -9.11 4.31
C ASN A 50 10.71 -8.58 3.79
N LEU A 51 9.71 -8.50 4.67
CA LEU A 51 8.39 -7.99 4.35
C LEU A 51 8.41 -6.53 3.87
N LEU A 52 9.21 -5.67 4.52
CA LEU A 52 9.38 -4.27 4.07
C LEU A 52 10.06 -4.15 2.70
N ASN A 53 11.02 -5.02 2.41
CA ASN A 53 11.68 -5.02 1.10
C ASN A 53 10.73 -5.50 -0.01
N GLU A 54 9.88 -6.49 0.28
CA GLU A 54 8.85 -6.94 -0.64
C GLU A 54 7.75 -5.90 -0.85
N ALA A 55 7.30 -5.24 0.22
CA ALA A 55 6.36 -4.11 0.12
C ALA A 55 6.91 -2.99 -0.77
N LYS A 56 8.20 -2.64 -0.61
CA LYS A 56 8.87 -1.64 -1.45
C LYS A 56 8.91 -2.04 -2.93
N LYS A 57 9.10 -3.33 -3.24
CA LYS A 57 9.12 -3.81 -4.64
C LYS A 57 7.76 -3.70 -5.32
N LEU A 58 6.69 -3.87 -4.54
CA LEU A 58 5.31 -3.83 -5.02
C LEU A 58 4.76 -2.39 -5.08
N ASP A 59 5.30 -1.46 -4.28
CA ASP A 59 4.99 -0.04 -4.31
C ASP A 59 5.58 0.68 -5.53
N LYS A 60 5.06 0.38 -6.73
CA LYS A 60 5.52 0.95 -8.00
C LYS A 60 5.26 2.46 -8.13
N GLN A 61 4.24 2.96 -7.43
CA GLN A 61 3.82 4.36 -7.50
C GLN A 61 4.40 5.21 -6.35
N GLY A 62 5.14 4.58 -5.42
CA GLY A 62 5.77 5.29 -4.30
C GLY A 62 4.81 5.73 -3.20
N ILE A 63 3.58 5.22 -3.18
CA ILE A 63 2.51 5.64 -2.26
C ILE A 63 2.84 5.27 -0.81
N LEU A 64 3.60 4.18 -0.59
CA LEU A 64 3.95 3.66 0.73
C LEU A 64 5.37 4.02 1.17
N THR A 65 6.08 4.82 0.37
CA THR A 65 7.52 5.07 0.56
C THR A 65 7.82 5.70 1.93
N ASP A 66 7.00 6.64 2.37
CA ASP A 66 7.18 7.30 3.67
C ASP A 66 6.91 6.35 4.84
N GLN A 67 5.86 5.54 4.76
CA GLN A 67 5.54 4.55 5.80
C GLN A 67 6.63 3.48 5.90
N ILE A 68 7.13 2.99 4.76
CA ILE A 68 8.26 2.04 4.72
C ILE A 68 9.50 2.66 5.37
N LYS A 69 9.79 3.94 5.10
CA LYS A 69 10.92 4.65 5.70
C LYS A 69 10.76 4.77 7.22
N MET A 70 9.59 5.22 7.69
CA MET A 70 9.29 5.32 9.13
C MET A 70 9.47 3.98 9.84
N MET A 71 8.96 2.89 9.26
CA MET A 71 9.14 1.55 9.84
C MET A 71 10.59 1.12 9.87
N LYS A 72 11.37 1.37 8.80
CA LYS A 72 12.82 1.08 8.81
C LYS A 72 13.57 1.84 9.89
N ASP A 73 13.19 3.09 10.16
CA ASP A 73 13.81 3.87 11.22
C ASP A 73 13.40 3.40 12.62
N GLN A 74 12.16 2.94 12.80
CA GLN A 74 11.74 2.25 14.03
C GLN A 74 12.52 0.94 14.24
N MET A 75 12.76 0.16 13.18
CA MET A 75 13.56 -1.08 13.26
C MET A 75 15.01 -0.86 13.69
N LYS A 76 15.60 0.31 13.39
CA LYS A 76 16.97 0.64 13.83
C LYS A 76 17.03 0.89 15.34
N LYS A 77 15.91 1.31 15.95
CA LYS A 77 15.79 1.58 17.39
C LYS A 77 15.39 0.34 18.20
N MET A 78 14.98 -0.74 17.54
CA MET A 78 14.75 -2.08 18.12
C MET A 78 16.03 -2.90 18.20
#